data_AF-A0A7V9D4V0-F1
#
_entry.id   AF-A0A7V9D4V0-F1
#
_cell.length_a   1.000
_cell.length_b   1.000
_cell.length_c   1.000
_cell.angle_alpha   90.00
_cell.angle_beta   90.00
_cell.angle_gamma   90.00
#
_symmetry.space_group_name_H-M   'P 1'
#
loop_
_entity.id
_entity.type
_entity.pdbx_description
1 polymer ?
#
loop_
_entity_poly.entity_id
_entity_poly.type
_entity_poly.pdbx_seq_one_letter_code
_entity_poly.pdbx_strand_id
1 'polypeptide(L)'
;MSLPEQILAIQNGALDHLSTVDTTQELEDWRVQYLGRKGELAAAISRLADLTPEERRSAGQAANHVKAALHDALSAKSADLKAVAQRDSALDVTLPGIAPV
;
A
#
# COMPACT_ATOMS: atom_id res chain seq x y z
N MET A 1 14.81 -9.97 13.47
CA MET A 1 13.48 -9.81 12.85
C MET A 1 13.50 -10.52 11.51
N SER A 2 12.59 -11.45 11.32
CA SER A 2 12.38 -12.15 10.06
C SER A 2 11.84 -11.19 8.99
N LEU A 3 12.03 -11.51 7.71
CA LEU A 3 11.49 -10.72 6.59
C LEU A 3 9.96 -10.49 6.66
N PRO A 4 9.12 -11.50 6.99
CA PRO A 4 7.67 -11.28 7.15
C PRO A 4 7.31 -10.33 8.28
N GLU A 5 8.05 -10.31 9.39
CA GLU A 5 7.84 -9.32 10.47
C GLU A 5 8.16 -7.89 10.00
N GLN A 6 9.20 -7.71 9.18
CA GLN A 6 9.50 -6.40 8.58
C GLN A 6 8.35 -5.93 7.69
N ILE A 7 7.77 -6.81 6.88
CA ILE A 7 6.65 -6.48 6.00
C ILE A 7 5.41 -6.05 6.81
N LEU A 8 5.11 -6.73 7.91
CA LEU A 8 4.01 -6.36 8.82
C LEU A 8 4.29 -5.03 9.55
N ALA A 9 5.54 -4.77 9.94
CA ALA A 9 5.91 -3.49 10.54
C ALA A 9 5.72 -2.33 9.55
N ILE A 10 6.13 -2.51 8.29
CA ILE A 10 5.90 -1.54 7.22
C ILE A 10 4.39 -1.32 7.01
N GLN A 11 3.59 -2.39 7.01
CA GLN A 11 2.14 -2.28 6.89
C GLN A 11 1.54 -1.40 7.98
N ASN A 12 1.90 -1.65 9.24
CA ASN A 12 1.37 -0.88 10.37
C ASN A 12 1.83 0.58 10.33
N GLY A 13 3.11 0.84 10.05
CA GLY A 13 3.61 2.22 9.93
C GLY A 13 2.96 2.96 8.76
N ALA A 14 2.70 2.26 7.66
CA ALA A 14 1.99 2.82 6.53
C ALA A 14 0.52 3.12 6.89
N LEU A 15 -0.20 2.21 7.55
CA LEU A 15 -1.58 2.47 7.99
C LEU A 15 -1.68 3.63 8.99
N ASP A 16 -0.73 3.73 9.91
CA ASP A 16 -0.63 4.84 10.86
C ASP A 16 -0.41 6.17 10.13
N HIS A 17 0.56 6.22 9.21
CA HIS A 17 0.81 7.41 8.41
C HIS A 17 -0.37 7.76 7.48
N LEU A 18 -1.10 6.76 6.97
CA LEU A 18 -2.31 6.99 6.17
C LEU A 18 -3.44 7.62 7.00
N SER A 19 -3.46 7.37 8.31
CA SER A 19 -4.42 7.98 9.23
C SER A 19 -4.16 9.48 9.42
N THR A 20 -2.90 9.92 9.33
CA THR A 20 -2.50 11.33 9.45
C THR A 20 -2.56 12.10 8.13
N VAL A 21 -2.72 11.40 7.01
CA VAL A 21 -2.87 12.01 5.68
C VAL A 21 -4.26 12.64 5.57
N ASP A 22 -4.32 13.95 5.35
CA ASP A 22 -5.58 14.69 5.17
C ASP A 22 -5.68 15.36 3.80
N THR A 23 -4.61 15.33 3.00
CA THR A 23 -4.57 15.92 1.67
C THR A 23 -4.17 14.92 0.59
N THR A 24 -4.59 15.20 -0.65
CA THR A 24 -4.18 14.41 -1.83
C THR A 24 -2.67 14.45 -2.07
N GLN A 25 -1.99 15.53 -1.67
CA GLN A 25 -0.54 15.64 -1.78
C GLN A 25 0.16 14.66 -0.82
N GLU A 26 -0.22 14.67 0.46
CA GLU A 26 0.32 13.75 1.47
C GLU A 26 0.01 12.29 1.15
N LEU A 27 -1.18 12.00 0.59
CA LEU A 27 -1.54 10.66 0.15
C LEU A 27 -0.59 10.15 -0.94
N GLU A 28 -0.18 11.05 -1.85
CA GLU A 28 0.71 10.68 -2.93
C GLU A 28 2.16 10.55 -2.47
N ASP A 29 2.62 11.40 -1.56
CA ASP A 29 3.91 11.25 -0.88
C ASP A 29 3.97 9.93 -0.09
N TRP A 30 2.91 9.59 0.62
CA TRP A 30 2.74 8.29 1.29
C TRP A 30 2.86 7.13 0.29
N ARG A 31 2.16 7.21 -0.86
CA ARG A 31 2.22 6.18 -1.90
C ARG A 31 3.64 5.99 -2.40
N VAL A 32 4.36 7.07 -2.65
CA VAL A 32 5.74 7.01 -3.15
C VAL A 32 6.68 6.46 -2.08
N GLN A 33 6.51 6.83 -0.81
CA GLN A 33 7.35 6.37 0.31
C GLN A 33 7.22 4.86 0.57
N TYR A 34 6.00 4.30 0.49
CA TYR A 34 5.77 2.89 0.83
C TYR A 34 5.66 1.99 -0.42
N LEU A 35 4.83 2.37 -1.39
CA LEU A 35 4.52 1.60 -2.61
C LEU A 35 5.40 1.99 -3.82
N GLY A 36 6.20 3.06 -3.71
CA GLY A 36 7.05 3.53 -4.79
C GLY A 36 8.18 2.55 -5.16
N ARG A 37 8.83 2.79 -6.30
CA ARG A 37 9.96 1.97 -6.80
C ARG A 37 11.14 1.85 -5.83
N LYS A 38 11.30 2.82 -4.93
CA LYS A 38 12.32 2.84 -3.87
C LYS A 38 11.71 2.80 -2.47
N GLY A 39 10.42 2.48 -2.38
CA GLY A 39 9.71 2.49 -1.11
C GLY A 39 10.10 1.31 -0.22
N GLU A 40 9.69 1.37 1.04
CA GLU A 40 10.02 0.36 2.05
C GLU A 40 9.56 -1.05 1.62
N LEU A 41 8.37 -1.15 1.02
CA LEU A 41 7.84 -2.42 0.52
C LEU A 41 8.64 -2.94 -0.68
N ALA A 42 9.04 -2.06 -1.60
CA ALA A 42 9.87 -2.44 -2.74
C ALA A 42 11.26 -2.92 -2.29
N ALA A 43 11.85 -2.27 -1.28
CA ALA A 43 13.11 -2.71 -0.68
C ALA A 43 12.99 -4.07 0.00
N ALA A 44 11.89 -4.32 0.72
CA ALA A 44 11.60 -5.63 1.30
C ALA A 44 11.42 -6.72 0.23
N ILE A 45 10.73 -6.39 -0.88
CA ILE A 45 10.55 -7.30 -2.01
C ILE A 45 11.88 -7.59 -2.71
N SER A 46 12.75 -6.59 -2.90
CA SER A 46 14.07 -6.83 -3.49
C SER A 46 14.91 -7.80 -2.66
N ARG A 47 14.81 -7.76 -1.33
CA ARG A 47 15.48 -8.72 -0.43
C ARG A 47 14.91 -10.14 -0.52
N LEU A 48 13.68 -10.33 -1.03
CA LEU A 48 13.13 -11.67 -1.31
C LEU A 48 13.95 -12.40 -2.39
N ALA A 49 14.59 -11.67 -3.30
CA ALA A 49 15.39 -12.26 -4.37
C ALA A 49 16.63 -13.01 -3.83
N ASP A 50 17.14 -12.58 -2.67
CA ASP A 50 18.30 -13.18 -2.00
C ASP A 50 17.94 -14.41 -1.14
N LEU A 51 16.64 -14.72 -0.97
CA LEU A 51 16.17 -15.83 -0.14
C LEU A 51 16.02 -17.15 -0.92
N THR A 52 16.06 -18.25 -0.16
CA THR A 52 15.80 -19.60 -0.66
C THR A 52 14.38 -19.71 -1.24
N PRO A 53 14.10 -20.63 -2.18
CA PRO A 53 12.79 -20.76 -2.83
C PRO A 53 11.62 -20.98 -1.85
N GLU A 54 11.86 -21.72 -0.76
CA GLU A 54 10.86 -21.99 0.27
C GLU A 54 10.51 -20.73 1.07
N GLU A 55 11.52 -20.00 1.55
CA GLU A 55 11.32 -18.75 2.30
C GLU A 55 10.74 -17.65 1.42
N ARG A 56 11.20 -17.56 0.17
CA ARG A 56 10.70 -16.62 -0.84
C ARG A 56 9.22 -16.82 -1.11
N ARG A 57 8.72 -18.07 -1.08
CA ARG A 57 7.29 -18.35 -1.29
C ARG A 57 6.45 -17.78 -0.15
N SER A 58 6.85 -18.04 1.10
CA SER A 58 6.12 -17.56 2.28
C SER A 58 6.18 -16.04 2.40
N ALA A 59 7.38 -15.47 2.29
CA ALA A 59 7.57 -14.03 2.40
C ALA A 59 7.04 -13.27 1.17
N GLY A 60 7.04 -13.87 -0.02
CA GLY A 60 6.42 -13.31 -1.23
C GLY A 60 4.89 -13.28 -1.16
N GLN A 61 4.25 -14.29 -0.57
CA GLN A 61 2.82 -14.26 -0.27
C GLN A 61 2.47 -13.13 0.71
N ALA A 62 3.23 -13.00 1.80
CA ALA A 62 3.05 -11.92 2.76
C ALA A 62 3.25 -10.54 2.10
N ALA A 63 4.29 -10.37 1.27
CA ALA A 63 4.55 -9.14 0.55
C ALA A 63 3.43 -8.77 -0.41
N ASN A 64 2.91 -9.73 -1.18
CA ASN A 64 1.77 -9.49 -2.09
C ASN A 64 0.49 -9.15 -1.32
N HIS A 65 0.23 -9.82 -0.19
CA HIS A 65 -0.92 -9.53 0.66
C HIS A 65 -0.85 -8.10 1.21
N VAL A 66 0.29 -7.72 1.80
CA VAL A 66 0.48 -6.36 2.33
C VAL A 66 0.45 -5.33 1.22
N LYS A 67 1.04 -5.61 0.06
CA LYS A 67 0.96 -4.73 -1.11
C LYS A 67 -0.50 -4.45 -1.50
N ALA A 68 -1.33 -5.50 -1.59
CA ALA A 68 -2.75 -5.36 -1.90
C ALA A 68 -3.46 -4.55 -0.82
N ALA A 69 -3.27 -4.88 0.46
CA ALA A 69 -3.89 -4.17 1.58
C ALA A 69 -3.54 -2.67 1.61
N LEU A 70 -2.28 -2.30 1.35
CA LEU A 70 -1.86 -0.90 1.26
C LEU A 70 -2.46 -0.19 0.05
N HIS A 71 -2.58 -0.88 -1.08
CA HIS A 71 -3.19 -0.33 -2.29
C HIS A 71 -4.69 -0.09 -2.09
N ASP A 72 -5.39 -1.01 -1.43
CA ASP A 72 -6.79 -0.89 -1.08
C ASP A 72 -7.01 0.24 -0.07
N ALA A 73 -6.16 0.34 0.97
CA ALA A 73 -6.23 1.41 1.95
C ALA A 73 -6.00 2.79 1.30
N LEU A 74 -5.02 2.91 0.41
CA LEU A 74 -4.80 4.12 -0.37
C LEU A 74 -5.99 4.47 -1.25
N SER A 75 -6.54 3.50 -1.97
CA SER A 75 -7.72 3.71 -2.82
C SER A 75 -8.91 4.17 -1.98
N ALA A 76 -9.15 3.54 -0.83
CA ALA A 76 -10.21 3.90 0.11
C ALA A 76 -10.03 5.32 0.65
N LYS A 77 -8.81 5.70 1.08
CA LYS A 77 -8.52 7.06 1.57
C LYS A 77 -8.63 8.11 0.45
N SER A 78 -8.17 7.79 -0.76
CA SER A 78 -8.34 8.65 -1.94
C SER A 78 -9.82 8.88 -2.26
N ALA A 79 -10.61 7.80 -2.21
CA ALA A 79 -12.05 7.86 -2.42
C ALA A 79 -12.74 8.65 -1.30
N ASP A 80 -12.32 8.49 -0.04
CA ASP A 80 -12.86 9.24 1.10
C ASP A 80 -12.56 10.74 0.97
N LEU A 81 -11.31 11.12 0.68
CA LEU A 81 -10.92 12.52 0.43
C LEU A 81 -11.70 13.13 -0.75
N LYS A 82 -11.90 12.36 -1.83
CA LYS A 82 -12.74 12.79 -2.95
C LYS A 82 -14.22 12.84 -2.58
N ALA A 83 -14.73 11.91 -1.78
CA ALA A 83 -16.13 11.87 -1.37
C ALA A 83 -16.46 13.00 -0.40
N VAL A 84 -15.53 13.41 0.46
CA VAL A 84 -15.65 14.63 1.27
C VAL A 84 -15.74 15.86 0.36
N ALA A 85 -14.93 15.95 -0.69
CA ALA A 85 -15.01 17.04 -1.68
C ALA A 85 -16.26 16.98 -2.59
N GLN A 86 -16.75 15.78 -2.92
CA GLN A 86 -17.94 15.53 -3.75
C GLN A 86 -19.25 15.50 -2.96
N ARG A 87 -19.26 15.43 -1.63
CA ARG A 87 -20.50 15.61 -0.85
C ARG A 87 -21.06 17.03 -1.00
N ASP A 88 -20.25 17.99 -1.45
CA ASP A 88 -20.67 19.30 -1.96
C ASP A 88 -21.04 19.30 -3.46
N SER A 89 -20.68 18.25 -4.21
CA SER A 89 -20.90 18.13 -5.66
C SER A 89 -21.10 16.68 -6.06
N ALA A 90 -22.35 16.22 -5.92
CA ALA A 90 -22.80 14.89 -6.29
C ALA A 90 -22.25 14.43 -7.64
N LEU A 91 -21.42 13.38 -7.67
CA LEU A 91 -21.45 12.28 -8.66
C LEU A 91 -20.23 11.36 -8.50
N ASP A 92 -20.55 10.16 -8.04
CA ASP A 92 -19.74 8.95 -7.89
C ASP A 92 -19.08 8.51 -9.21
N VAL A 93 -17.76 8.69 -9.30
CA VAL A 93 -16.90 8.01 -10.26
C VAL A 93 -15.49 7.88 -9.66
N THR A 94 -15.05 6.66 -9.35
CA THR A 94 -13.69 6.13 -9.67
C THR A 94 -13.40 4.83 -8.90
N LEU A 95 -13.86 3.71 -9.46
CA LEU A 95 -13.24 2.40 -9.24
C LEU A 95 -12.63 1.94 -10.59
N PRO A 96 -11.31 2.00 -10.78
CA PRO A 96 -10.66 1.19 -11.81
C PRO A 96 -10.31 -0.18 -11.21
N GLY A 97 -10.88 -1.22 -11.81
CA GLY A 97 -10.82 -2.60 -11.35
C GLY A 97 -9.43 -3.23 -11.38
N ILE A 98 -9.23 -4.15 -10.46
CA ILE A 98 -8.07 -5.04 -10.39
C ILE A 98 -8.46 -6.37 -11.03
N ALA A 99 -7.73 -6.82 -12.05
CA ALA A 99 -7.39 -8.22 -12.26
C ALA A 99 -6.35 -8.35 -13.38
N PRO A 100 -5.07 -8.62 -13.08
CA PRO A 100 -4.21 -9.29 -14.04
C PRO A 100 -4.48 -10.80 -13.97
N VAL A 101 -4.82 -11.41 -15.11
CA VAL A 101 -4.83 -12.88 -15.31
C VAL A 101 -3.54 -13.33 -15.96
#